data_AF-A0A0Q6VGD4-F1
#
_entry.id   AF-A0A0Q6VGD4-F1
#
_cell.length_a   1.000
_cell.length_b   1.000
_cell.length_c   1.000
_cell.angle_alpha   90.00
_cell.angle_beta   90.00
_cell.angle_gamma   90.00
#
_symmetry.space_group_name_H-M   'P 1'
#
loop_
_entity.id
_entity.type
_entity.pdbx_description
1 polymer ?
#
loop_
_entity_poly.entity_id
_entity_poly.type
_entity_poly.pdbx_seq_one_letter_code
_entity_poly.pdbx_strand_id
1 'polypeptide(L)'
;MSQNGFSFAMKTPTSPAALRVARSLTKLHVAEVSEIVKIPRRAIAAVEAGESSVNDHNVRLLEFYESKGIEFLGELTFGKDVARSGARWIAPEKIDFIESEEYHTEKTGVSFAAARNLLGLKQAEAEARSGVSLNAIGKLETGQPWPSSLEKLHKFYLNSGVEFLGWSSVRTQLFYGVGVRWRS
;
A
#
# COMPACT_ATOMS: atom_id res chain seq x y z
N MET A 1 -39.61 -3.10 19.63
CA MET A 1 -38.52 -4.06 19.89
C MET A 1 -37.71 -4.20 18.62
N SER A 2 -36.67 -3.38 18.45
CA SER A 2 -35.78 -3.46 17.28
C SER A 2 -34.70 -4.49 17.53
N GLN A 3 -34.69 -5.56 16.74
CA GLN A 3 -33.48 -6.35 16.55
C GLN A 3 -32.62 -5.64 15.50
N ASN A 4 -31.67 -4.83 15.95
CA ASN A 4 -30.55 -4.45 15.09
C ASN A 4 -29.59 -5.64 15.04
N GLY A 5 -29.75 -6.48 14.02
CA GLY A 5 -28.74 -7.45 13.64
C GLY A 5 -27.48 -6.70 13.21
N PHE A 6 -26.50 -6.60 14.10
CA PHE A 6 -25.13 -6.33 13.71
C PHE A 6 -24.69 -7.50 12.83
N SER A 7 -24.70 -7.29 11.52
CA SER A 7 -24.00 -8.17 10.59
C SER A 7 -22.51 -7.99 10.86
N PHE A 8 -21.92 -8.88 11.66
CA PHE A 8 -20.47 -9.10 11.64
C PHE A 8 -20.16 -9.71 10.26
N ALA A 9 -19.96 -8.88 9.25
CA ALA A 9 -19.29 -9.31 8.05
C ALA A 9 -17.88 -9.73 8.50
N MET A 10 -17.61 -11.04 8.59
CA MET A 10 -16.28 -11.54 8.86
C MET A 10 -15.36 -11.05 7.75
N LYS A 11 -14.51 -10.06 8.05
CA LYS A 11 -13.51 -9.59 7.11
C LYS A 11 -12.49 -10.70 6.88
N THR A 12 -12.19 -10.91 5.60
CA THR A 12 -11.20 -11.92 5.21
C THR A 12 -9.81 -11.28 5.33
N PRO A 13 -8.80 -12.01 5.86
CA PRO A 13 -7.41 -11.54 5.87
C PRO A 13 -6.95 -11.12 4.46
N THR A 14 -6.08 -10.13 4.40
CA THR A 14 -5.42 -9.72 3.15
C THR A 14 -3.99 -10.28 3.06
N SER A 15 -3.37 -10.15 1.90
CA SER A 15 -2.00 -10.63 1.70
C SER A 15 -1.00 -9.85 2.56
N PRO A 16 0.09 -10.49 3.06
CA PRO A 16 1.17 -9.80 3.77
C PRO A 16 1.76 -8.63 2.99
N ALA A 17 1.91 -8.79 1.67
CA ALA A 17 2.43 -7.75 0.78
C ALA A 17 1.53 -6.50 0.78
N ALA A 18 0.21 -6.67 0.76
CA ALA A 18 -0.74 -5.56 0.80
C ALA A 18 -0.69 -4.80 2.13
N LEU A 19 -0.50 -5.49 3.27
CA LEU A 19 -0.29 -4.82 4.56
C LEU A 19 0.98 -3.98 4.58
N ARG A 20 2.10 -4.49 4.04
CA ARG A 20 3.34 -3.71 3.90
C ARG A 20 3.16 -2.48 3.02
N VAL A 21 2.38 -2.58 1.95
CA VAL A 21 2.00 -1.45 1.09
C VAL A 21 1.21 -0.41 1.88
N ALA A 22 0.15 -0.83 2.59
CA ALA A 22 -0.68 0.06 3.39
C ALA A 22 0.14 0.82 4.45
N ARG A 23 1.04 0.13 5.15
CA ARG A 23 1.98 0.76 6.09
C ARG A 23 2.90 1.76 5.41
N SER A 24 3.41 1.42 4.22
CA SER A 24 4.27 2.31 3.45
C SER A 24 3.54 3.58 2.98
N LEU A 25 2.27 3.47 2.57
CA LEU A 25 1.46 4.60 2.12
C LEU A 25 1.15 5.55 3.27
N THR A 26 0.77 5.00 4.43
CA THR A 26 0.51 5.77 5.65
C THR A 26 1.78 6.36 6.29
N LYS A 27 2.98 5.97 5.81
CA LYS A 27 4.29 6.41 6.33
C LYS A 27 4.49 6.10 7.82
N LEU A 28 3.75 5.15 8.37
CA LEU A 28 3.84 4.74 9.77
C LEU A 28 4.94 3.71 9.98
N HIS A 29 5.70 3.88 11.05
CA HIS A 29 6.63 2.87 11.53
C HIS A 29 5.89 1.76 12.29
N VAL A 30 6.44 0.54 12.26
CA VAL A 30 5.87 -0.63 12.99
C VAL A 30 5.69 -0.33 14.49
N ALA A 31 6.55 0.52 15.06
CA ALA A 31 6.45 0.97 16.44
C ALA A 31 5.14 1.75 16.71
N GLU A 32 4.83 2.73 15.86
CA GLU A 32 3.63 3.55 15.96
C GLU A 32 2.37 2.71 15.75
N VAL A 33 2.38 1.83 14.73
CA VAL A 33 1.26 0.90 14.48
C VAL A 33 1.03 0.03 15.71
N SER A 34 2.08 -0.58 16.26
CA SER A 34 2.02 -1.43 17.45
C SER A 34 1.36 -0.74 18.64
N GLU A 35 1.69 0.53 18.87
CA GLU A 35 1.15 1.33 19.97
C GLU A 35 -0.34 1.67 19.77
N ILE A 36 -0.76 1.90 18.53
CA ILE A 36 -2.15 2.24 18.20
C ILE A 36 -3.03 0.99 18.24
N VAL A 37 -2.66 -0.05 17.50
CA VAL A 37 -3.51 -1.25 17.35
C VAL A 37 -3.35 -2.24 18.50
N LYS A 38 -2.41 -1.99 19.43
CA LYS A 38 -2.10 -2.85 20.59
C LYS A 38 -1.71 -4.29 20.20
N ILE A 39 -0.98 -4.43 19.09
CA ILE A 39 -0.38 -5.70 18.65
C ILE A 39 1.14 -5.58 18.83
N PRO A 40 1.83 -6.58 19.43
CA PRO A 40 3.29 -6.51 19.60
C PRO A 40 4.03 -6.34 18.26
N ARG A 41 5.09 -5.53 18.24
CA ARG A 41 5.91 -5.25 17.04
C ARG A 41 6.35 -6.52 16.30
N ARG A 42 6.76 -7.56 17.04
CA ARG A 42 7.15 -8.87 16.48
C ARG A 42 6.01 -9.59 15.77
N ALA A 43 4.78 -9.48 16.30
CA ALA A 43 3.61 -10.09 15.69
C ALA A 43 3.21 -9.34 14.40
N ILE A 44 3.30 -8.01 14.37
CA ILE A 44 3.10 -7.22 13.15
C ILE A 44 4.12 -7.63 12.08
N ALA A 45 5.41 -7.73 12.45
CA ALA A 45 6.45 -8.16 11.52
C ALA A 45 6.20 -9.57 10.97
N ALA A 46 5.78 -10.52 11.81
CA ALA A 46 5.45 -11.88 11.37
C ALA A 46 4.24 -11.91 10.42
N VAL A 47 3.19 -11.11 10.69
CA VAL A 47 2.04 -10.98 9.78
C VAL A 47 2.47 -10.37 8.44
N GLU A 48 3.26 -9.30 8.45
CA GLU A 48 3.78 -8.66 7.24
C GLU A 48 4.79 -9.53 6.49
N ALA A 49 5.45 -10.49 7.15
CA ALA A 49 6.33 -11.47 6.54
C ALA A 49 5.57 -12.69 5.96
N GLY A 50 4.29 -12.87 6.33
CA GLY A 50 3.53 -14.08 5.98
C GLY A 50 3.85 -15.29 6.86
N GLU A 51 4.49 -15.08 8.01
CA GLU A 51 4.93 -16.12 8.95
C GLU A 51 3.93 -16.32 10.10
N SER A 52 2.92 -15.47 10.22
CA SER A 52 1.89 -15.57 11.26
C SER A 52 0.75 -16.49 10.84
N SER A 53 0.42 -17.47 11.69
CA SER A 53 -0.82 -18.26 11.58
C SER A 53 -2.05 -17.56 12.17
N VAL A 54 -1.86 -16.42 12.85
CA VAL A 54 -2.93 -15.69 13.54
C VAL A 54 -3.60 -14.72 12.58
N ASN A 55 -4.74 -15.12 12.03
CA ASN A 55 -5.56 -14.31 11.12
C ASN A 55 -6.14 -13.05 11.79
N ASP A 56 -6.39 -13.07 13.11
CA ASP A 56 -6.94 -11.93 13.85
C ASP A 56 -6.07 -10.68 13.76
N HIS A 57 -4.75 -10.83 13.90
CA HIS A 57 -3.82 -9.70 13.77
C HIS A 57 -3.83 -9.10 12.36
N ASN A 58 -3.98 -9.93 11.33
CA ASN A 58 -4.07 -9.47 9.96
C ASN A 58 -5.34 -8.63 9.75
N VAL A 59 -6.50 -9.15 10.20
CA VAL A 59 -7.78 -8.45 10.08
C VAL A 59 -7.77 -7.13 10.85
N ARG A 60 -7.19 -7.09 12.05
CA ARG A 60 -7.07 -5.84 12.82
C ARG A 60 -6.18 -4.80 12.16
N LEU A 61 -5.08 -5.22 11.52
CA LEU A 61 -4.23 -4.31 10.75
C LEU A 61 -4.97 -3.81 9.50
N LEU A 62 -5.70 -4.69 8.81
CA LEU A 62 -6.53 -4.33 7.66
C LEU A 62 -7.56 -3.26 8.05
N GLU A 63 -8.33 -3.50 9.12
CA GLU A 63 -9.33 -2.54 9.62
C GLU A 63 -8.71 -1.21 10.02
N PHE A 64 -7.55 -1.23 10.67
CA PHE A 64 -6.82 -0.03 11.05
C PHE A 64 -6.38 0.78 9.83
N TYR A 65 -5.84 0.15 8.79
CA TYR A 65 -5.41 0.87 7.60
C TYR A 65 -6.60 1.39 6.79
N GLU A 66 -7.70 0.63 6.71
CA GLU A 66 -8.94 1.10 6.11
C GLU A 66 -9.50 2.33 6.85
N SER A 67 -9.44 2.35 8.18
CA SER A 67 -9.85 3.53 8.96
C SER A 67 -8.93 4.74 8.75
N LYS A 68 -7.78 4.58 8.08
CA LYS A 68 -6.91 5.68 7.64
C LYS A 68 -7.19 6.12 6.20
N GLY A 69 -8.08 5.45 5.48
CA GLY A 69 -8.41 5.74 4.08
C GLY A 69 -7.67 4.85 3.08
N ILE A 70 -7.14 3.70 3.50
CA ILE A 70 -6.56 2.70 2.60
C ILE A 70 -7.63 1.77 2.06
N GLU A 71 -7.61 1.49 0.77
CA GLU A 71 -8.37 0.46 0.10
C GLU A 71 -7.44 -0.73 -0.21
N PHE A 72 -7.80 -1.92 0.25
CA PHE A 72 -7.11 -3.16 -0.11
C PHE A 72 -7.64 -3.72 -1.43
N LEU A 73 -6.72 -4.18 -2.27
CA LEU A 73 -7.02 -4.67 -3.61
C LEU A 73 -6.69 -6.16 -3.71
N GLY A 74 -7.43 -6.85 -4.58
CA GLY A 74 -7.18 -8.23 -4.92
C GLY A 74 -8.39 -8.87 -5.60
N GLU A 75 -8.14 -9.91 -6.38
CA GLU A 75 -9.17 -10.70 -7.04
C GLU A 75 -9.23 -12.08 -6.38
N LEU A 76 -10.37 -12.40 -5.77
CA LEU A 76 -10.60 -13.68 -5.12
C LEU A 76 -11.05 -14.71 -6.14
N THR A 77 -10.27 -15.77 -6.31
CA THR A 77 -10.68 -16.98 -7.04
C THR A 77 -10.71 -18.15 -6.07
N PHE A 78 -11.84 -18.86 -5.97
CA PHE A 78 -11.98 -20.00 -5.07
C PHE A 78 -10.87 -21.04 -5.32
N GLY A 79 -10.19 -21.44 -4.25
CA GLY A 79 -9.11 -22.43 -4.27
C GLY A 79 -7.76 -21.92 -4.79
N LYS A 80 -7.59 -20.61 -5.00
CA LYS A 80 -6.31 -19.99 -5.39
C LYS A 80 -5.96 -18.85 -4.44
N ASP A 81 -4.69 -18.48 -4.45
CA ASP A 81 -4.22 -17.26 -3.79
C ASP A 81 -4.90 -16.02 -4.38
N VAL A 82 -4.99 -14.96 -3.58
CA VAL A 82 -5.55 -13.67 -4.00
C VAL A 82 -4.69 -13.10 -5.13
N ALA A 83 -5.23 -13.03 -6.33
CA ALA A 83 -4.54 -12.46 -7.48
C ALA A 83 -4.50 -10.93 -7.36
N ARG A 84 -3.50 -10.30 -8.00
CA ARG A 84 -3.39 -8.83 -8.10
C ARG A 84 -3.49 -8.08 -6.76
N SER A 85 -2.99 -8.70 -5.69
CA SER A 85 -3.11 -8.12 -4.35
C SER A 85 -2.28 -6.83 -4.20
N GLY A 86 -2.78 -5.89 -3.40
CA GLY A 86 -2.12 -4.62 -3.17
C GLY A 86 -2.94 -3.69 -2.30
N ALA A 87 -2.56 -2.42 -2.26
CA ALA A 87 -3.31 -1.39 -1.57
C ALA A 87 -3.08 -0.02 -2.19
N ARG A 88 -4.07 0.86 -2.04
CA ARG A 88 -4.01 2.26 -2.46
C ARG A 88 -4.76 3.15 -1.48
N TRP A 89 -4.55 4.46 -1.57
CA TRP A 89 -5.51 5.39 -0.99
C TRP A 89 -6.88 5.24 -1.67
N ILE A 90 -7.96 5.40 -0.91
CA ILE A 90 -9.31 5.50 -1.49
C ILE A 90 -9.30 6.62 -2.53
N ALA A 91 -9.86 6.33 -3.69
CA ALA A 91 -9.95 7.26 -4.81
C ALA A 91 -11.41 7.65 -5.05
N PRO A 92 -11.69 8.89 -5.49
CA PRO A 92 -13.01 9.27 -5.92
C PRO A 92 -13.42 8.49 -7.17
N GLU A 93 -14.71 8.13 -7.27
CA GLU A 93 -15.25 7.44 -8.44
C GLU A 93 -15.21 8.31 -9.71
N LYS A 94 -15.35 9.64 -9.54
CA LYS A 94 -15.32 10.63 -10.62
C LYS A 94 -14.55 11.88 -10.19
N ILE A 95 -13.67 12.37 -11.07
CA ILE A 95 -12.74 13.46 -10.75
C ILE A 95 -13.40 14.85 -10.84
N ASP A 96 -14.51 14.96 -11.59
CA ASP A 96 -15.09 16.24 -11.97
C ASP A 96 -15.74 17.02 -10.81
N PHE A 97 -15.96 16.36 -9.67
CA PHE A 97 -16.68 16.91 -8.51
C PHE A 97 -15.94 16.70 -7.17
N ILE A 98 -14.60 16.65 -7.19
CA ILE A 98 -13.85 16.40 -5.95
C ILE A 98 -13.76 17.70 -5.12
N GLU A 99 -14.38 17.68 -3.94
CA GLU A 99 -13.94 18.52 -2.82
C GLU A 99 -12.72 17.83 -2.20
N SER A 100 -11.55 18.48 -2.23
CA SER A 100 -10.26 17.85 -1.94
C SER A 100 -10.10 17.34 -0.50
N GLU A 101 -11.02 17.67 0.40
CA GLU A 101 -10.93 17.37 1.83
C GLU A 101 -11.36 15.93 2.18
N GLU A 102 -12.12 15.26 1.32
CA GLU A 102 -12.62 13.89 1.59
C GLU A 102 -11.62 12.79 1.22
N TYR A 103 -10.68 13.08 0.33
CA TYR A 103 -9.74 12.09 -0.21
C TYR A 103 -8.30 12.46 0.10
N HIS A 104 -7.49 11.44 0.41
CA HIS A 104 -6.06 11.63 0.56
C HIS A 104 -5.43 11.99 -0.79
N THR A 105 -4.55 13.00 -0.77
CA THR A 105 -3.86 13.49 -1.96
C THR A 105 -2.35 13.35 -1.83
N GLU A 106 -1.69 13.08 -2.95
CA GLU A 106 -0.24 13.01 -3.04
C GLU A 106 0.27 13.97 -4.12
N LYS A 107 1.52 14.43 -3.94
CA LYS A 107 2.22 15.27 -4.91
C LYS A 107 2.73 14.48 -6.12
N THR A 108 2.81 13.16 -6.00
CA THR A 108 3.33 12.26 -7.04
C THR A 108 2.36 11.11 -7.26
N GLY A 109 2.12 10.76 -8.52
CA GLY A 109 1.22 9.65 -8.89
C GLY A 109 1.79 8.25 -8.66
N VAL A 110 3.04 8.15 -8.20
CA VAL A 110 3.73 6.88 -7.95
C VAL A 110 4.28 6.88 -6.54
N SER A 111 4.27 5.71 -5.89
CA SER A 111 4.93 5.50 -4.60
C SER A 111 5.96 4.39 -4.71
N PHE A 112 7.24 4.76 -4.88
CA PHE A 112 8.33 3.79 -4.95
C PHE A 112 8.53 3.02 -3.66
N ALA A 113 8.27 3.66 -2.51
CA ALA A 113 8.32 3.00 -1.21
C ALA A 113 7.26 1.90 -1.13
N ALA A 114 6.04 2.18 -1.58
CA ALA A 114 4.98 1.20 -1.65
C ALA A 114 5.34 0.03 -2.60
N ALA A 115 5.86 0.34 -3.79
CA ALA A 115 6.33 -0.69 -4.74
C ALA A 115 7.41 -1.60 -4.14
N ARG A 116 8.39 -1.01 -3.45
CA ARG A 116 9.44 -1.78 -2.76
C ARG A 116 8.88 -2.70 -1.68
N ASN A 117 7.94 -2.17 -0.89
CA ASN A 117 7.30 -2.92 0.20
C ASN A 117 6.37 -4.03 -0.33
N LEU A 118 5.73 -3.84 -1.49
CA LEU A 118 4.98 -4.91 -2.17
C LEU A 118 5.91 -6.09 -2.48
N LEU A 119 7.09 -5.82 -3.07
CA LEU A 119 8.12 -6.82 -3.35
C LEU A 119 8.79 -7.39 -2.08
N GLY A 120 8.56 -6.80 -0.91
CA GLY A 120 9.21 -7.19 0.35
C GLY A 120 10.71 -6.90 0.40
N LEU A 121 11.21 -5.95 -0.40
CA LEU A 121 12.64 -5.67 -0.52
C LEU A 121 13.11 -4.58 0.47
N LYS A 122 14.37 -4.69 0.88
CA LYS A 122 15.15 -3.60 1.46
C LYS A 122 15.65 -2.66 0.37
N GLN A 123 15.96 -1.41 0.71
CA GLN A 123 16.51 -0.46 -0.28
C GLN A 123 17.82 -0.94 -0.91
N ALA A 124 18.70 -1.60 -0.13
CA ALA A 124 19.95 -2.17 -0.65
C ALA A 124 19.71 -3.30 -1.67
N GLU A 125 18.65 -4.10 -1.49
CA GLU A 125 18.29 -5.14 -2.45
C GLU A 125 17.68 -4.53 -3.72
N ALA A 126 16.88 -3.47 -3.57
CA ALA A 126 16.37 -2.71 -4.71
C ALA A 126 17.51 -2.03 -5.49
N GLU A 127 18.53 -1.50 -4.81
CA GLU A 127 19.74 -0.97 -5.45
C GLU A 127 20.46 -2.05 -6.25
N ALA A 128 20.76 -3.20 -5.62
CA ALA A 128 21.46 -4.29 -6.27
C ALA A 128 20.75 -4.81 -7.53
N ARG A 129 19.40 -4.81 -7.52
CA ARG A 129 18.59 -5.31 -8.65
C ARG A 129 18.29 -4.27 -9.72
N SER A 130 18.09 -3.01 -9.34
CA SER A 130 17.77 -1.92 -10.28
C SER A 130 19.00 -1.20 -10.81
N GLY A 131 20.14 -1.31 -10.14
CA GLY A 131 21.34 -0.51 -10.40
C GLY A 131 21.10 0.99 -10.19
N VAL A 132 20.13 1.38 -9.37
CA VAL A 132 19.91 2.76 -8.91
C VAL A 132 20.52 2.89 -7.52
N SER A 133 21.39 3.88 -7.31
CA SER A 133 22.09 4.06 -6.03
C SER A 133 21.11 4.19 -4.85
N LEU A 134 21.52 3.73 -3.67
CA LEU A 134 20.74 3.81 -2.43
C LEU A 134 20.24 5.22 -2.13
N ASN A 135 21.10 6.23 -2.32
CA ASN A 135 20.75 7.63 -2.12
C ASN A 135 19.64 8.10 -3.08
N ALA A 136 19.73 7.73 -4.35
CA ALA A 136 18.70 8.06 -5.34
C ALA A 136 17.37 7.35 -5.02
N ILE A 137 17.40 6.09 -4.60
CA ILE A 137 16.20 5.37 -4.13
C ILE A 137 15.56 6.11 -2.95
N GLY A 138 16.34 6.44 -1.91
CA GLY A 138 15.82 7.16 -0.75
C GLY A 138 15.17 8.50 -1.09
N LYS A 139 15.78 9.28 -2.00
CA LYS A 139 15.19 10.53 -2.49
C LYS A 139 13.89 10.31 -3.25
N LEU A 140 13.87 9.36 -4.17
CA LEU A 140 12.65 9.02 -4.93
C LEU A 140 11.52 8.50 -4.02
N GLU A 141 11.83 7.70 -3.00
CA GLU A 141 10.86 7.19 -2.03
C GLU A 141 10.26 8.26 -1.12
N THR A 142 10.97 9.36 -0.90
CA THR A 142 10.50 10.53 -0.14
C THR A 142 9.83 11.59 -1.03
N GLY A 143 9.67 11.32 -2.32
CA GLY A 143 9.04 12.23 -3.28
C GLY A 143 9.95 13.37 -3.75
N GLN A 144 11.26 13.29 -3.48
CA GLN A 144 12.21 14.27 -4.01
C GLN A 144 12.53 13.98 -5.48
N PRO A 145 12.64 15.02 -6.33
CA PRO A 145 12.91 14.85 -7.75
C PRO A 145 14.32 14.27 -7.96
N TRP A 146 14.40 13.22 -8.79
CA TRP A 146 15.68 12.65 -9.23
C TRP A 146 15.57 12.11 -10.67
N PRO A 147 15.56 13.00 -11.68
CA PRO A 147 15.11 12.68 -13.03
C PRO A 147 15.84 11.50 -13.68
N SER A 148 17.17 11.41 -13.51
CA SER A 148 17.99 10.37 -14.17
C SER A 148 17.76 8.95 -13.62
N SER A 149 17.27 8.81 -12.39
CA SER A 149 17.02 7.49 -11.79
C SER A 149 15.54 7.12 -11.71
N LEU A 150 14.65 8.10 -11.89
CA LEU A 150 13.21 7.90 -11.83
C LEU A 150 12.73 6.87 -12.85
N GLU A 151 13.08 7.05 -14.12
CA GLU A 151 12.64 6.16 -15.20
C GLU A 151 13.19 4.74 -15.01
N LYS A 152 14.46 4.63 -14.60
CA LYS A 152 15.12 3.33 -14.37
C LYS A 152 14.45 2.58 -13.23
N LEU A 153 14.19 3.25 -12.10
CA LEU A 153 13.53 2.65 -10.95
C LEU A 153 12.07 2.28 -11.25
N HIS A 154 11.37 3.13 -12.00
CA HIS A 154 10.01 2.86 -12.45
C HIS A 154 9.94 1.62 -13.35
N LYS A 155 10.78 1.54 -14.38
CA LYS A 155 10.88 0.35 -15.26
C LYS A 155 11.23 -0.91 -14.48
N PHE A 156 12.14 -0.83 -13.51
CA PHE A 156 12.49 -1.96 -12.66
C PHE A 156 11.26 -2.54 -11.93
N TYR A 157 10.46 -1.71 -11.27
CA TYR A 157 9.27 -2.18 -10.55
C TYR A 157 8.20 -2.71 -11.51
N LEU A 158 7.97 -2.04 -12.63
CA LEU A 158 7.05 -2.51 -13.68
C LEU A 158 7.46 -3.89 -14.22
N ASN A 159 8.76 -4.11 -14.44
CA ASN A 159 9.29 -5.40 -14.91
C ASN A 159 9.24 -6.47 -13.81
N SER A 160 9.21 -6.06 -12.55
CA SER A 160 9.05 -6.96 -11.39
C SER A 160 7.58 -7.31 -11.11
N GLY A 161 6.65 -6.96 -11.99
CA GLY A 161 5.23 -7.28 -11.86
C GLY A 161 4.43 -6.28 -11.02
N VAL A 162 4.99 -5.13 -10.65
CA VAL A 162 4.26 -4.08 -9.95
C VAL A 162 3.42 -3.27 -10.93
N GLU A 163 2.19 -2.96 -10.54
CA GLU A 163 1.31 -1.99 -11.17
C GLU A 163 1.20 -0.76 -10.24
N PHE A 164 1.58 0.42 -10.74
CA PHE A 164 1.37 1.67 -10.03
C PHE A 164 -0.05 2.17 -10.27
N LEU A 165 -0.67 2.65 -9.20
CA LEU A 165 -2.02 3.18 -9.20
C LEU A 165 -1.97 4.65 -8.85
N GLY A 166 -2.96 5.37 -9.34
CA GLY A 166 -3.14 6.79 -9.06
C GLY A 166 -3.50 7.56 -10.32
N TRP A 167 -4.27 8.61 -10.14
CA TRP A 167 -4.78 9.45 -11.23
C TRP A 167 -4.55 10.91 -10.87
N SER A 168 -4.15 11.72 -11.85
CA SER A 168 -3.96 13.15 -11.68
C SER A 168 -5.25 13.92 -11.96
N SER A 169 -5.55 14.93 -11.14
CA SER A 169 -6.54 15.95 -11.47
C SER A 169 -5.84 17.18 -12.05
N VAL A 170 -6.15 17.54 -13.30
CA VAL A 170 -5.56 18.72 -13.97
C VAL A 170 -5.87 20.01 -13.20
N ARG A 171 -7.05 20.09 -12.58
CA ARG A 171 -7.51 21.26 -11.82
C ARG A 171 -6.70 21.48 -10.54
N THR A 172 -6.38 20.41 -9.81
CA THR A 172 -5.71 20.51 -8.51
C THR A 172 -4.20 20.28 -8.58
N GLN A 173 -3.70 19.72 -9.70
CA GLN A 173 -2.32 19.25 -9.85
C GLN A 173 -1.90 18.21 -8.79
N LEU A 174 -2.89 17.53 -8.19
CA LEU A 174 -2.70 16.49 -7.18
C LEU A 174 -3.06 15.12 -7.74
N PHE A 175 -2.53 14.09 -7.09
CA PHE A 175 -2.83 12.70 -7.39
C PHE A 175 -3.72 12.09 -6.32
N TYR A 176 -4.71 11.33 -6.76
CA TYR A 176 -5.65 10.57 -5.93
C TYR A 176 -5.48 9.09 -6.19
N GLY A 177 -5.84 8.24 -5.22
CA GLY A 177 -5.78 6.80 -5.42
C GLY A 177 -4.38 6.22 -5.53
N VAL A 178 -3.36 6.94 -5.04
CA VAL A 178 -1.97 6.51 -5.15
C VAL A 178 -1.75 5.23 -4.37
N GLY A 179 -1.14 4.25 -5.03
CA GLY A 179 -0.91 2.93 -4.45
C GLY A 179 -0.21 2.01 -5.41
N VAL A 180 -0.11 0.73 -5.05
CA VAL A 180 0.46 -0.31 -5.90
C VAL A 180 -0.25 -1.63 -5.69
N ARG A 181 -0.22 -2.49 -6.71
CA ARG A 181 -0.63 -3.89 -6.63
C ARG A 181 0.20 -4.77 -7.54
N TRP A 182 0.05 -6.08 -7.39
CA TRP A 182 0.55 -7.02 -8.40
C TRP A 182 -0.23 -6.87 -9.71
N ARG A 183 0.48 -6.94 -10.83
CA ARG A 183 -0.13 -6.90 -12.17
C ARG A 183 -0.98 -8.15 -12.45
N SER A 184 -0.53 -9.30 -11.96
CA SER A 184 -1.16 -10.63 -12.09
C SER A 184 -1.07 -11.37 -10.76
#